data_AF-A0A3D1KDC3-F1
#
_entry.id   AF-A0A3D1KDC3-F1
#
_cell.length_a   1.000
_cell.length_b   1.000
_cell.length_c   1.000
_cell.angle_alpha   90.00
_cell.angle_beta   90.00
_cell.angle_gamma   90.00
#
_symmetry.space_group_name_H-M   'P 1'
#
loop_
_entity.id
_entity.type
_entity.pdbx_description
1 polymer ?
#
loop_
_entity_poly.entity_id
_entity_poly.type
_entity_poly.pdbx_seq_one_letter_code
_entity_poly.pdbx_strand_id
1 'polypeptide(L)'
;MKSKKIPIWLALCGMAVQIIGIGTAIAIFSSERGGFSFLNNFVSELGAPRNSAMGQIFNWTMIISSLMVYPLMCSLGMHIGTKLSYAATVLGTCALAGAVGVGFAPMDLLIPHIILAMMFFWGWLFSVILFTIAFCRRFSFRESPALVIAGILAMLACCLFLAVVFNALHMSADTCFNIKNPQAFKRPAIWDIAILEWCVVLTLIGWNLATLRYLMGRQNSTQTERPTSNIEH
;
A
#
# COMPACT_ATOMS: atom_id res chain seq x y z
N MET A 1 -26.09 10.57 -19.35
CA MET A 1 -25.75 10.63 -17.90
C MET A 1 -24.40 11.31 -17.72
N LYS A 2 -24.32 12.44 -17.00
CA LYS A 2 -23.02 13.02 -16.62
C LYS A 2 -22.33 12.07 -15.65
N SER A 3 -21.24 11.43 -16.07
CA SER A 3 -20.38 10.61 -15.21
C SER A 3 -19.96 11.46 -14.00
N LYS A 4 -20.44 11.11 -12.79
CA LYS A 4 -19.95 11.75 -11.56
C LYS A 4 -18.44 11.48 -11.48
N LYS A 5 -17.63 12.53 -11.39
CA LYS A 5 -16.17 12.38 -11.24
C LYS A 5 -15.89 11.71 -9.90
N ILE A 6 -15.10 10.64 -9.90
CA ILE A 6 -14.63 10.03 -8.65
C ILE A 6 -13.72 11.05 -7.92
N PRO A 7 -13.93 11.28 -6.62
CA PRO A 7 -13.15 12.23 -5.84
C PRO A 7 -11.73 11.72 -5.55
N ILE A 8 -10.82 11.83 -6.52
CA ILE A 8 -9.42 11.39 -6.39
C ILE A 8 -8.63 12.16 -5.31
N TRP A 9 -9.10 13.34 -4.91
CA TRP A 9 -8.52 14.12 -3.81
C TRP A 9 -8.62 13.39 -2.46
N LEU A 10 -9.58 12.47 -2.28
CA LEU A 10 -9.65 11.64 -1.08
C LEU A 10 -8.37 10.81 -0.90
N ALA A 11 -7.76 10.36 -2.00
CA ALA A 11 -6.54 9.59 -1.93
C ALA A 11 -5.35 10.43 -1.45
N LEU A 12 -5.32 11.73 -1.74
CA LEU A 12 -4.32 12.63 -1.18
C LEU A 12 -4.45 12.72 0.34
N CYS A 13 -5.67 12.90 0.84
CA CYS A 13 -5.95 12.90 2.28
C CYS A 13 -5.62 11.53 2.90
N GLY A 14 -5.95 10.42 2.22
CA GLY A 14 -5.62 9.07 2.67
C GLY A 14 -4.12 8.83 2.80
N MET A 15 -3.32 9.27 1.83
CA MET A 15 -1.86 9.21 1.90
C MET A 15 -1.30 10.10 3.02
N ALA A 16 -1.87 11.29 3.23
CA ALA A 16 -1.47 12.15 4.35
C ALA A 16 -1.77 11.49 5.70
N VAL A 17 -2.97 10.91 5.87
CA VAL A 17 -3.32 10.11 7.05
C VAL A 17 -2.35 8.96 7.25
N GLN A 18 -1.97 8.26 6.17
CA GLN A 18 -1.01 7.16 6.23
C GLN A 18 0.37 7.61 6.73
N ILE A 19 0.95 8.64 6.10
CA ILE A 19 2.29 9.13 6.44
C ILE A 19 2.33 9.69 7.85
N ILE A 20 1.35 10.55 8.21
CA ILE A 20 1.28 11.15 9.55
C ILE A 20 1.08 10.06 10.59
N GLY A 21 0.14 9.14 10.37
CA GLY A 21 -0.16 8.07 11.32
C GLY A 21 0.99 7.09 11.53
N ILE A 22 1.71 6.71 10.46
CA ILE A 22 2.95 5.92 10.58
C ILE A 22 4.00 6.69 11.40
N GLY A 23 4.23 7.96 11.07
CA GLY A 23 5.19 8.80 11.79
C GLY A 23 4.84 8.95 13.28
N THR A 24 3.56 9.18 13.60
CA THR A 24 3.07 9.23 14.97
C THR A 24 3.25 7.89 15.69
N ALA A 25 2.92 6.77 15.05
CA ALA A 25 3.08 5.45 15.64
C ALA A 25 4.55 5.11 15.92
N ILE A 26 5.48 5.53 15.05
CA ILE A 26 6.92 5.40 15.27
C ILE A 26 7.37 6.26 16.46
N ALA A 27 6.92 7.51 16.55
CA ALA A 27 7.32 8.45 17.60
C ALA A 27 6.90 7.98 19.01
N ILE A 28 5.78 7.26 19.11
CA ILE A 28 5.24 6.73 20.38
C ILE A 28 5.53 5.23 20.57
N PHE A 29 6.34 4.63 19.69
CA PHE A 29 6.69 3.22 19.78
C PHE A 29 7.59 2.97 21.00
N SER A 30 7.19 2.05 21.86
CA SER A 30 7.94 1.70 23.07
C SER A 30 7.74 0.22 23.37
N SER A 31 8.72 -0.58 22.96
CA SER A 31 8.71 -2.02 23.24
C SER A 31 9.62 -2.35 24.42
N GLU A 32 9.42 -3.52 25.03
CA GLU A 32 10.36 -4.08 26.02
C GLU A 32 11.80 -4.22 25.48
N ARG A 33 11.96 -4.21 24.15
CA ARG A 33 13.25 -4.31 23.46
C ARG A 33 13.89 -2.95 23.14
N GLY A 34 13.25 -1.83 23.53
CA GLY A 34 13.69 -0.47 23.23
C GLY A 34 12.87 0.24 22.16
N GLY A 35 13.45 1.31 21.61
CA GLY A 35 12.83 2.17 20.60
C GLY A 35 12.73 1.53 19.21
N PHE A 36 12.08 2.25 18.30
CA PHE A 36 11.82 1.79 16.93
C PHE A 36 13.09 1.82 16.05
N SER A 37 13.24 0.83 15.17
CA SER A 37 14.31 0.73 14.17
C SER A 37 13.78 0.12 12.87
N PHE A 38 13.94 0.83 11.76
CA PHE A 38 13.58 0.37 10.41
C PHE A 38 14.36 -0.86 9.94
N LEU A 39 15.53 -1.11 10.53
CA LEU A 39 16.40 -2.21 10.11
C LEU A 39 15.90 -3.56 10.62
N ASN A 40 15.02 -3.57 11.61
CA ASN A 40 14.62 -4.83 12.24
C ASN A 40 13.20 -4.84 12.84
N ASN A 41 12.49 -3.73 12.94
CA ASN A 41 11.05 -3.71 13.26
C ASN A 41 10.22 -3.79 11.98
N PHE A 42 9.26 -4.70 11.95
CA PHE A 42 8.20 -4.70 10.95
C PHE A 42 7.34 -3.42 11.05
N VAL A 43 6.77 -2.97 9.94
CA VAL A 43 5.78 -1.88 9.97
C VAL A 43 4.54 -2.30 10.74
N SER A 44 4.16 -3.58 10.63
CA SER A 44 3.01 -4.16 11.31
C SER A 44 3.15 -4.19 12.84
N GLU A 45 4.38 -4.17 13.38
CA GLU A 45 4.63 -4.07 14.82
C GLU A 45 4.18 -2.74 15.42
N LEU A 46 4.06 -1.68 14.61
CA LEU A 46 3.50 -0.38 15.03
C LEU A 46 2.03 -0.52 15.46
N GLY A 47 1.34 -1.52 14.93
CA GLY A 47 -0.05 -1.84 15.23
C GLY A 47 -0.27 -2.79 16.40
N ALA A 48 0.80 -3.26 17.06
CA ALA A 48 0.71 -4.21 18.16
C ALA A 48 0.42 -3.48 19.48
N PRO A 49 -0.72 -3.71 20.14
CA PRO A 49 -1.02 -3.15 21.47
C PRO A 49 0.09 -3.42 22.51
N ARG A 50 0.78 -4.56 22.40
CA ARG A 50 1.91 -4.90 23.28
C ARG A 50 3.13 -3.96 23.14
N ASN A 51 3.33 -3.34 21.98
CA ASN A 51 4.52 -2.53 21.68
C ASN A 51 4.30 -1.02 21.84
N SER A 52 3.06 -0.58 22.11
CA SER A 52 2.74 0.80 22.42
C SER A 52 1.32 0.89 22.99
N ALA A 53 1.14 1.66 24.06
CA ALA A 53 -0.17 1.98 24.62
C ALA A 53 -1.12 2.61 23.59
N MET A 54 -0.58 3.16 22.50
CA MET A 54 -1.33 3.77 21.40
C MET A 54 -1.10 3.07 20.05
N GLY A 55 -0.74 1.78 20.03
CA GLY A 55 -0.59 0.99 18.79
C GLY A 55 -1.85 0.96 17.92
N GLN A 56 -3.01 1.22 18.51
CA GLN A 56 -4.27 1.41 17.78
C GLN A 56 -4.24 2.59 16.79
N ILE A 57 -3.38 3.60 16.98
CA ILE A 57 -3.24 4.71 16.04
C ILE A 57 -2.82 4.19 14.66
N PHE A 58 -1.80 3.33 14.61
CA PHE A 58 -1.36 2.74 13.35
C PHE A 58 -2.49 1.93 12.68
N ASN A 59 -3.22 1.15 13.45
CA ASN A 59 -4.32 0.31 12.94
C ASN A 59 -5.44 1.15 12.34
N TRP A 60 -5.87 2.21 13.03
CA TRP A 60 -6.86 3.15 12.50
C TRP A 60 -6.36 3.88 11.26
N THR A 61 -5.10 4.26 11.25
CA THR A 61 -4.45 4.84 10.07
C THR A 61 -4.53 3.89 8.88
N MET A 62 -4.24 2.60 9.05
CA MET A 62 -4.34 1.61 7.96
C MET A 62 -5.76 1.48 7.43
N ILE A 63 -6.77 1.45 8.31
CA ILE A 63 -8.18 1.39 7.91
C ILE A 63 -8.58 2.63 7.13
N ILE A 64 -8.40 3.81 7.72
CA ILE A 64 -8.87 5.08 7.15
C ILE A 64 -8.15 5.38 5.83
N SER A 65 -6.81 5.26 5.80
CA SER A 65 -6.04 5.54 4.59
C SER A 65 -6.42 4.59 3.44
N SER A 66 -6.60 3.30 3.71
CA SER A 66 -6.95 2.32 2.67
C SER A 66 -8.32 2.60 2.04
N LEU A 67 -9.31 2.96 2.87
CA LEU A 67 -10.64 3.35 2.39
C LEU A 67 -10.58 4.64 1.55
N MET A 68 -9.74 5.59 1.95
CA MET A 68 -9.57 6.86 1.24
C MET A 68 -8.75 6.75 -0.05
N VAL A 69 -7.87 5.76 -0.16
CA VAL A 69 -7.09 5.46 -1.38
C VAL A 69 -7.91 4.67 -2.40
N TYR A 70 -8.94 3.93 -1.98
CA TYR A 70 -9.80 3.15 -2.88
C TYR A 70 -10.33 3.91 -4.13
N PRO A 71 -10.83 5.17 -4.01
CA PRO A 71 -11.21 5.99 -5.17
C PRO A 71 -10.10 6.15 -6.23
N LEU A 72 -8.83 6.20 -5.83
CA LEU A 72 -7.70 6.30 -6.76
C LEU A 72 -7.59 5.05 -7.62
N MET A 73 -7.71 3.87 -7.00
CA MET A 73 -7.64 2.57 -7.65
C MET A 73 -8.74 2.40 -8.71
N CYS A 74 -9.97 2.78 -8.35
CA CYS A 74 -11.11 2.76 -9.27
C CYS A 74 -10.92 3.76 -10.41
N SER A 75 -10.43 4.97 -10.09
CA SER A 75 -10.21 6.01 -11.10
C SER A 75 -9.16 5.60 -12.13
N LEU A 76 -8.05 4.99 -11.71
CA LEU A 76 -7.02 4.50 -12.63
C LEU A 76 -7.57 3.39 -13.54
N GLY A 77 -8.31 2.44 -12.97
CA GLY A 77 -8.93 1.34 -13.71
C GLY A 77 -9.86 1.79 -14.82
N MET A 78 -10.77 2.71 -14.48
CA MET A 78 -11.72 3.29 -15.42
C MET A 78 -11.04 4.20 -16.46
N HIS A 79 -10.01 4.95 -16.05
CA HIS A 79 -9.28 5.84 -16.95
C HIS A 79 -8.52 5.07 -18.02
N ILE A 80 -7.85 3.97 -17.66
CA ILE A 80 -7.19 3.09 -18.64
C ILE A 80 -8.23 2.39 -19.52
N GLY A 81 -9.35 1.93 -18.92
CA GLY A 81 -10.51 1.43 -19.65
C GLY A 81 -10.29 0.10 -20.41
N THR A 82 -9.45 -0.78 -19.89
CA THR A 82 -9.17 -2.10 -20.49
C THR A 82 -9.61 -3.23 -19.55
N LYS A 83 -9.88 -4.42 -20.11
CA LYS A 83 -10.18 -5.62 -19.27
C LYS A 83 -9.09 -5.87 -18.23
N LEU A 84 -7.83 -5.63 -18.59
CA LEU A 84 -6.68 -5.80 -17.71
C LEU A 84 -6.68 -4.79 -16.56
N SER A 85 -7.00 -3.52 -16.83
CA SER A 85 -7.07 -2.50 -15.78
C SER A 85 -8.26 -2.71 -14.84
N TYR A 86 -9.38 -3.26 -15.32
CA TYR A 86 -10.47 -3.66 -14.43
C TYR A 86 -10.11 -4.84 -13.53
N ALA A 87 -9.44 -5.87 -14.07
CA ALA A 87 -8.91 -6.97 -13.25
C ALA A 87 -7.90 -6.45 -12.21
N ALA A 88 -7.03 -5.52 -12.61
CA ALA A 88 -6.11 -4.84 -11.70
C ALA A 88 -6.86 -4.11 -10.57
N THR A 89 -7.93 -3.37 -10.88
CA THR A 89 -8.77 -2.71 -9.88
C THR A 89 -9.38 -3.70 -8.89
N VAL A 90 -9.88 -4.86 -9.35
CA VAL A 90 -10.45 -5.88 -8.46
C VAL A 90 -9.39 -6.40 -7.49
N LEU A 91 -8.21 -6.76 -8.00
CA LEU A 91 -7.10 -7.25 -7.16
C LEU A 91 -6.60 -6.17 -6.19
N GLY A 92 -6.50 -4.92 -6.64
CA GLY A 92 -6.17 -3.78 -5.80
C GLY A 92 -7.23 -3.51 -4.73
N THR A 93 -8.50 -3.78 -5.03
CA THR A 93 -9.59 -3.69 -4.05
C THR A 93 -9.46 -4.78 -2.98
N CYS A 94 -9.16 -6.02 -3.39
CA CYS A 94 -8.86 -7.11 -2.44
C CYS A 94 -7.64 -6.76 -1.58
N ALA A 95 -6.63 -6.12 -2.16
CA ALA A 95 -5.46 -5.66 -1.41
C ALA A 95 -5.86 -4.64 -0.33
N LEU A 96 -6.60 -3.59 -0.71
CA LEU A 96 -7.07 -2.57 0.23
C LEU A 96 -7.99 -3.15 1.32
N ALA A 97 -8.84 -4.13 0.98
CA ALA A 97 -9.62 -4.86 1.96
C ALA A 97 -8.72 -5.63 2.95
N GLY A 98 -7.61 -6.18 2.48
CA GLY A 98 -6.59 -6.83 3.32
C GLY A 98 -5.92 -5.84 4.28
N ALA A 99 -5.56 -4.65 3.79
CA ALA A 99 -5.01 -3.58 4.62
C ALA A 99 -6.00 -3.09 5.69
N VAL A 100 -7.28 -2.95 5.34
CA VAL A 100 -8.35 -2.68 6.32
C VAL A 100 -8.45 -3.81 7.34
N GLY A 101 -8.44 -5.06 6.89
CA GLY A 101 -8.49 -6.24 7.76
C GLY A 101 -7.31 -6.28 8.73
N VAL A 102 -6.10 -5.98 8.28
CA VAL A 102 -4.89 -5.90 9.12
C VAL A 102 -5.05 -4.86 10.24
N GLY A 103 -5.76 -3.75 9.99
CA GLY A 103 -6.08 -2.79 11.05
C GLY A 103 -7.03 -3.36 12.12
N PHE A 104 -7.92 -4.29 11.77
CA PHE A 104 -8.78 -4.98 12.74
C PHE A 104 -8.11 -6.19 13.41
N ALA A 105 -7.11 -6.79 12.76
CA ALA A 105 -6.34 -7.92 13.25
C ALA A 105 -4.91 -7.47 13.58
N PRO A 106 -4.67 -6.84 14.75
CA PRO A 106 -3.33 -6.41 15.15
C PRO A 106 -2.37 -7.59 15.23
N MET A 107 -1.07 -7.33 15.20
CA MET A 107 0.00 -8.35 15.22
C MET A 107 -0.08 -9.33 16.40
N ASP A 108 -0.71 -8.94 17.52
CA ASP A 108 -0.97 -9.83 18.66
C ASP A 108 -1.88 -11.02 18.28
N LEU A 109 -2.76 -10.83 17.28
CA LEU A 109 -3.56 -11.86 16.63
C LEU A 109 -2.83 -12.37 15.37
N LEU A 110 -1.67 -12.99 15.56
CA LEU A 110 -0.72 -13.26 14.47
C LEU A 110 -1.30 -14.06 13.30
N ILE A 111 -2.11 -15.10 13.55
CA ILE A 111 -2.67 -15.94 12.47
C ILE A 111 -3.61 -15.15 11.56
N PRO A 112 -4.70 -14.54 12.06
CA PRO A 112 -5.58 -13.74 11.21
C PRO A 112 -4.82 -12.55 10.59
N HIS A 113 -3.87 -11.95 11.30
CA HIS A 113 -3.01 -10.90 10.75
C HIS A 113 -2.25 -11.39 9.51
N ILE A 114 -1.54 -12.52 9.59
CA ILE A 114 -0.77 -13.08 8.47
C ILE A 114 -1.68 -13.36 7.27
N ILE A 115 -2.87 -13.94 7.47
CA ILE A 115 -3.81 -14.24 6.38
C ILE A 115 -4.22 -12.94 5.66
N LEU A 116 -4.59 -11.91 6.41
CA LEU A 116 -5.02 -10.62 5.87
C LEU A 116 -3.86 -9.86 5.21
N ALA A 117 -2.66 -9.93 5.80
CA ALA A 117 -1.44 -9.39 5.22
C ALA A 117 -1.08 -10.09 3.90
N MET A 118 -1.18 -11.41 3.82
CA MET A 118 -0.94 -12.15 2.58
C MET A 118 -1.96 -11.77 1.50
N MET A 119 -3.23 -11.59 1.85
CA MET A 119 -4.24 -11.07 0.93
C MET A 119 -3.85 -9.67 0.40
N PHE A 120 -3.35 -8.80 1.27
CA PHE A 120 -2.82 -7.49 0.89
C PHE A 120 -1.62 -7.61 -0.06
N PHE A 121 -0.55 -8.32 0.32
CA PHE A 121 0.69 -8.37 -0.46
C PHE A 121 0.50 -9.01 -1.84
N TRP A 122 -0.22 -10.13 -1.93
CA TRP A 122 -0.52 -10.78 -3.21
C TRP A 122 -1.47 -9.96 -4.07
N GLY A 123 -2.55 -9.44 -3.49
CA GLY A 123 -3.49 -8.56 -4.19
C GLY A 123 -2.79 -7.32 -4.74
N TRP A 124 -1.92 -6.71 -3.95
CA TRP A 124 -1.14 -5.54 -4.32
C TRP A 124 -0.15 -5.85 -5.45
N LEU A 125 0.64 -6.93 -5.31
CA LEU A 125 1.61 -7.34 -6.33
C LEU A 125 0.93 -7.51 -7.69
N PHE A 126 -0.10 -8.34 -7.76
CA PHE A 126 -0.78 -8.61 -9.02
C PHE A 126 -1.50 -7.37 -9.54
N SER A 127 -2.12 -6.56 -8.69
CA SER A 127 -2.71 -5.28 -9.07
C SER A 127 -1.69 -4.38 -9.77
N VAL A 128 -0.52 -4.15 -9.17
CA VAL A 128 0.52 -3.29 -9.73
C VAL A 128 1.09 -3.86 -11.03
N ILE A 129 1.31 -5.17 -11.12
CA ILE A 129 1.73 -5.83 -12.37
C ILE A 129 0.73 -5.53 -13.48
N LEU A 130 -0.55 -5.79 -13.23
CA LEU A 130 -1.60 -5.61 -14.22
C LEU A 130 -1.80 -4.14 -14.59
N PHE A 131 -1.73 -3.22 -13.64
CA PHE A 131 -1.80 -1.79 -13.93
C PHE A 131 -0.63 -1.31 -14.76
N THR A 132 0.60 -1.70 -14.41
CA THR A 132 1.80 -1.34 -15.17
C THR A 132 1.69 -1.84 -16.62
N ILE A 133 1.30 -3.10 -16.82
CA ILE A 133 1.13 -3.67 -18.16
C ILE A 133 -0.02 -2.98 -18.92
N ALA A 134 -1.18 -2.79 -18.27
CA ALA A 134 -2.34 -2.16 -18.89
C ALA A 134 -2.03 -0.72 -19.30
N PHE A 135 -1.31 0.01 -18.44
CA PHE A 135 -0.85 1.35 -18.72
C PHE A 135 0.10 1.37 -19.90
N CYS A 136 1.16 0.56 -19.91
CA CYS A 136 2.13 0.50 -21.01
C CYS A 136 1.55 0.02 -22.35
N ARG A 137 0.47 -0.78 -22.33
CA ARG A 137 -0.22 -1.22 -23.55
C ARG A 137 -1.15 -0.15 -24.11
N ARG A 138 -1.89 0.53 -23.23
CA ARG A 138 -2.84 1.58 -23.61
C ARG A 138 -2.14 2.90 -23.93
N PHE A 139 -1.07 3.18 -23.21
CA PHE A 139 -0.29 4.41 -23.22
C PHE A 139 1.19 4.08 -23.35
N SER A 140 1.96 4.92 -24.03
CA SER A 140 3.41 4.71 -24.07
C SER A 140 4.07 5.08 -22.73
N PHE A 141 5.27 4.54 -22.45
CA PHE A 141 6.08 4.95 -21.29
C PHE A 141 6.24 6.47 -21.16
N ARG A 142 6.29 7.17 -22.30
CA ARG A 142 6.49 8.63 -22.36
C ARG A 142 5.35 9.43 -21.73
N GLU A 143 4.17 8.83 -21.59
CA GLU A 143 2.99 9.50 -21.02
C GLU A 143 3.11 9.71 -19.50
N SER A 144 3.76 8.78 -18.79
CA SER A 144 4.06 8.94 -17.37
C SER A 144 5.20 8.01 -16.94
N PRO A 145 6.46 8.38 -17.20
CA PRO A 145 7.62 7.60 -16.77
C PRO A 145 7.61 7.31 -15.27
N ALA A 146 7.19 8.29 -14.47
CA ALA A 146 7.13 8.17 -13.01
C ALA A 146 6.18 7.04 -12.55
N LEU A 147 5.01 6.89 -13.18
CA LEU A 147 4.06 5.83 -12.83
C LEU A 147 4.61 4.45 -13.17
N VAL A 148 5.24 4.31 -14.34
CA VAL A 148 5.82 3.02 -14.77
C VAL A 148 7.01 2.64 -13.89
N ILE A 149 7.91 3.59 -13.60
CA ILE A 149 9.07 3.36 -12.72
C ILE A 149 8.59 2.98 -11.32
N ALA A 150 7.64 3.72 -10.75
CA ALA A 150 7.07 3.39 -9.44
C ALA A 150 6.42 2.00 -9.44
N GLY A 151 5.75 1.61 -10.52
CA GLY A 151 5.17 0.27 -10.71
C GLY A 151 6.23 -0.83 -10.69
N ILE A 152 7.31 -0.65 -11.46
CA ILE A 152 8.42 -1.62 -11.51
C ILE A 152 9.08 -1.75 -10.14
N LEU A 153 9.35 -0.64 -9.45
CA LEU A 153 9.96 -0.66 -8.12
C LEU A 153 9.05 -1.36 -7.09
N ALA A 154 7.74 -1.08 -7.11
CA ALA A 154 6.78 -1.75 -6.24
C ALA A 154 6.67 -3.26 -6.52
N MET A 155 6.72 -3.67 -7.79
CA MET A 155 6.78 -5.08 -8.17
C MET A 155 8.03 -5.75 -7.62
N LEU A 156 9.21 -5.16 -7.82
CA LEU A 156 10.48 -5.73 -7.35
C LEU A 156 10.51 -5.85 -5.83
N ALA A 157 10.13 -4.79 -5.11
CA ALA A 157 10.09 -4.80 -3.65
C ALA A 157 9.13 -5.89 -3.11
N CYS A 158 7.92 -5.98 -3.66
CA CYS A 158 6.93 -6.95 -3.20
C CYS A 158 7.30 -8.39 -3.58
N CYS A 159 7.85 -8.63 -4.77
CA CYS A 159 8.38 -9.94 -5.17
C CYS A 159 9.51 -10.40 -4.25
N LEU A 160 10.48 -9.53 -3.95
CA LEU A 160 11.59 -9.85 -3.06
C LEU A 160 11.09 -10.15 -1.65
N PHE A 161 10.20 -9.31 -1.12
CA PHE A 161 9.57 -9.52 0.19
C PHE A 161 8.85 -10.88 0.24
N LEU A 162 7.98 -11.17 -0.72
CA LEU A 162 7.23 -12.43 -0.76
C LEU A 162 8.14 -13.64 -0.97
N ALA A 163 9.21 -13.54 -1.76
CA ALA A 163 10.17 -14.63 -1.92
C ALA A 163 10.87 -14.97 -0.61
N VAL A 164 11.31 -13.95 0.14
CA VAL A 164 11.96 -14.15 1.45
C VAL A 164 10.96 -14.66 2.48
N VAL A 165 9.74 -14.12 2.53
CA VAL A 165 8.68 -14.59 3.44
C VAL A 165 8.30 -16.04 3.13
N PHE A 166 8.11 -16.39 1.86
CA PHE A 166 7.74 -17.74 1.46
C PHE A 166 8.84 -18.74 1.84
N ASN A 167 10.11 -18.38 1.62
CA ASN A 167 11.24 -19.19 2.05
C ASN A 167 11.27 -19.34 3.58
N ALA A 168 11.10 -18.24 4.33
CA ALA A 168 11.07 -18.26 5.80
C ALA A 168 9.92 -19.12 6.37
N LEU A 169 8.73 -19.05 5.76
CA LEU A 169 7.56 -19.85 6.15
C LEU A 169 7.73 -21.34 5.83
N HIS A 170 8.45 -21.69 4.75
CA HIS A 170 8.75 -23.09 4.41
C HIS A 170 9.92 -23.66 5.23
N MET A 171 10.86 -22.81 5.65
CA MET A 171 12.08 -23.25 6.34
C MET A 171 11.89 -23.48 7.85
N SER A 172 10.83 -23.00 8.51
CA SER A 172 10.58 -23.37 9.91
C SER A 172 9.18 -23.05 10.44
N ALA A 173 8.55 -24.02 11.11
CA ALA A 173 7.52 -23.75 12.12
C ALA A 173 8.05 -22.81 13.22
N ASP A 174 9.37 -22.82 13.43
CA ASP A 174 10.06 -21.97 14.40
C ASP A 174 9.95 -20.48 14.07
N THR A 175 9.95 -20.02 12.82
CA THR A 175 9.86 -18.56 12.56
C THR A 175 8.51 -17.98 13.02
N CYS A 176 7.41 -18.69 12.78
CA CYS A 176 6.08 -18.27 13.27
C CYS A 176 5.98 -18.44 14.80
N PHE A 177 6.57 -19.50 15.37
CA PHE A 177 6.67 -19.72 16.82
C PHE A 177 7.54 -18.66 17.53
N ASN A 178 8.62 -18.23 16.89
CA ASN A 178 9.60 -17.25 17.35
C ASN A 178 9.05 -15.82 17.33
N ILE A 179 8.22 -15.48 16.33
CA ILE A 179 7.46 -14.23 16.32
C ILE A 179 6.42 -14.23 17.45
N LYS A 180 5.79 -15.38 17.76
CA LYS A 180 4.82 -15.51 18.88
C LYS A 180 5.46 -15.49 20.27
N ASN A 181 6.72 -15.92 20.39
CA ASN A 181 7.46 -15.94 21.66
C ASN A 181 8.65 -14.96 21.62
N PRO A 182 8.40 -13.65 21.89
CA PRO A 182 9.43 -12.63 21.92
C PRO A 182 10.64 -12.98 22.80
N GLN A 183 10.39 -13.69 23.90
CA GLN A 183 11.38 -14.12 24.89
C GLN A 183 12.30 -15.25 24.36
N ALA A 184 11.83 -16.06 23.41
CA ALA A 184 12.61 -17.16 22.82
C ALA A 184 13.40 -16.72 21.58
N PHE A 185 12.96 -15.66 20.89
CA PHE A 185 13.59 -15.19 19.66
C PHE A 185 14.42 -13.92 19.87
N LYS A 186 15.74 -14.09 19.82
CA LYS A 186 16.69 -12.98 19.74
C LYS A 186 16.81 -12.53 18.28
N ARG A 187 16.02 -11.51 17.91
CA ARG A 187 16.04 -10.94 16.56
C ARG A 187 17.40 -10.30 16.24
N PRO A 188 17.87 -10.35 14.98
CA PRO A 188 19.11 -9.70 14.58
C PRO A 188 18.98 -8.17 14.56
N ALA A 189 20.11 -7.46 14.66
CA ALA A 189 20.14 -5.99 14.56
C ALA A 189 19.69 -5.48 13.17
N ILE A 190 19.98 -6.27 12.13
CA ILE A 190 19.58 -6.05 10.74
C ILE A 190 18.78 -7.29 10.34
N TRP A 191 17.54 -7.09 9.89
CA TRP A 191 16.63 -8.15 9.51
C TRP A 191 16.03 -7.89 8.14
N ASP A 192 16.47 -8.67 7.16
CA ASP A 192 16.12 -8.47 5.75
C ASP A 192 14.61 -8.47 5.50
N ILE A 193 13.86 -9.31 6.23
CA ILE A 193 12.40 -9.39 6.08
C ILE A 193 11.74 -8.06 6.48
N ALA A 194 12.19 -7.44 7.58
CA ALA A 194 11.68 -6.16 8.04
C ALA A 194 12.03 -5.02 7.06
N ILE A 195 13.28 -5.00 6.58
CA ILE A 195 13.75 -4.02 5.60
C ILE A 195 12.92 -4.12 4.31
N LEU A 196 12.70 -5.34 3.81
CA LEU A 196 11.91 -5.57 2.60
C LEU A 196 10.44 -5.16 2.79
N GLU A 197 9.85 -5.38 3.96
CA GLU A 197 8.50 -4.91 4.26
C GLU A 197 8.42 -3.37 4.15
N TRP A 198 9.40 -2.66 4.72
CA TRP A 198 9.51 -1.21 4.58
C TRP A 198 9.71 -0.76 3.13
N CYS A 199 10.49 -1.50 2.33
CA CYS A 199 10.61 -1.23 0.90
C CYS A 199 9.24 -1.34 0.19
N VAL A 200 8.40 -2.31 0.56
CA VAL A 200 7.03 -2.41 0.02
C VAL A 200 6.19 -1.20 0.42
N VAL A 201 6.25 -0.75 1.68
CA VAL A 201 5.52 0.46 2.14
C VAL A 201 5.94 1.69 1.35
N LEU A 202 7.25 1.93 1.21
CA LEU A 202 7.78 3.10 0.51
C LEU A 202 7.39 3.10 -0.98
N THR A 203 7.48 1.94 -1.63
CA THR A 203 7.11 1.81 -3.04
C THR A 203 5.60 1.90 -3.26
N LEU A 204 4.79 1.44 -2.31
CA LEU A 204 3.33 1.65 -2.33
C LEU A 204 2.97 3.14 -2.26
N ILE A 205 3.58 3.88 -1.33
CA ILE A 205 3.38 5.34 -1.22
C ILE A 205 3.82 6.02 -2.52
N GLY A 206 4.99 5.65 -3.04
CA GLY A 206 5.52 6.17 -4.31
C GLY A 206 4.59 5.90 -5.50
N TRP A 207 4.03 4.69 -5.61
CA TRP A 207 3.09 4.33 -6.66
C TRP A 207 1.77 5.10 -6.58
N ASN A 208 1.22 5.26 -5.36
CA ASN A 208 0.00 6.03 -5.15
C ASN A 208 0.21 7.51 -5.51
N LEU A 209 1.35 8.10 -5.13
CA LEU A 209 1.71 9.48 -5.50
C LEU A 209 1.86 9.66 -7.01
N ALA A 210 2.56 8.74 -7.68
CA ALA A 210 2.73 8.77 -9.13
C ALA A 210 1.38 8.64 -9.86
N THR A 211 0.51 7.75 -9.39
CA THR A 211 -0.85 7.55 -9.92
C THR A 211 -1.71 8.79 -9.74
N LEU A 212 -1.71 9.37 -8.54
CA LEU A 212 -2.46 10.59 -8.24
C LEU A 212 -2.00 11.74 -9.13
N ARG A 213 -0.69 11.97 -9.23
CA ARG A 213 -0.11 13.01 -10.09
C ARG A 213 -0.54 12.83 -11.54
N TYR A 214 -0.49 11.60 -12.06
CA TYR A 214 -0.92 11.31 -13.43
C TYR A 214 -2.41 11.65 -13.66
N LEU A 215 -3.29 11.18 -12.78
CA LEU A 215 -4.73 11.40 -12.92
C LEU A 215 -5.12 12.87 -12.74
N MET A 216 -4.51 13.59 -11.79
CA MET A 216 -4.74 15.03 -11.62
C MET A 216 -4.28 15.82 -12.84
N GLY A 217 -3.11 15.49 -13.40
CA GLY A 217 -2.60 16.11 -14.63
C GLY A 217 -3.59 15.96 -15.79
N ARG A 218 -4.16 14.76 -15.95
CA ARG A 218 -5.16 14.49 -17.00
C ARG A 218 -6.48 15.24 -16.78
N GLN A 219 -6.97 15.33 -15.53
CA GLN A 219 -8.20 16.08 -15.24
C GLN A 219 -8.06 17.57 -15.58
N ASN A 220 -6.91 18.16 -15.29
CA ASN A 220 -6.64 19.57 -15.59
C ASN A 220 -6.57 19.83 -17.09
N SER A 221 -5.88 18.97 -17.87
CA SER A 221 -5.81 19.12 -19.34
C SER A 221 -7.19 19.08 -20.00
N THR A 222 -8.08 18.16 -19.59
CA THR A 222 -9.46 18.10 -20.14
C THR A 222 -10.34 19.30 -19.76
N GLN A 223 -9.99 20.10 -18.75
CA GLN A 223 -10.72 21.31 -18.41
C GLN A 223 -10.28 22.50 -19.27
N THR A 224 -8.99 22.62 -19.58
CA THR A 224 -8.45 23.68 -20.43
C THR A 224 -8.91 23.56 -21.89
N GLU A 225 -9.18 22.34 -22.38
CA GLU A 225 -9.67 22.07 -23.73
C GLU A 225 -11.20 22.23 -23.91
N ARG A 226 -11.94 22.74 -22.91
CA ARG A 226 -13.32 23.22 -23.14
C ARG A 226 -13.30 24.74 -23.31
N PRO A 227 -13.27 25.26 -24.55
CA PRO A 227 -13.44 26.69 -24.77
C PRO A 227 -14.85 27.09 -24.34
N THR A 228 -14.97 28.30 -23.82
CA THR A 228 -16.18 29.05 -23.55
C THR A 228 -16.94 29.39 -24.84
N SER A 229 -17.30 28.40 -25.66
CA SER A 229 -18.03 28.61 -26.92
C SER A 229 -19.54 28.82 -26.74
N ASN A 230 -19.96 29.40 -25.61
CA ASN A 230 -21.35 29.80 -25.36
C ASN A 230 -21.41 31.29 -24.95
N ILE A 231 -20.62 32.12 -25.62
CA ILE A 231 -20.93 33.55 -25.75
C ILE A 231 -20.93 33.82 -27.23
N GLU A 232 -22.07 33.61 -27.89
CA GLU A 232 -22.49 34.39 -29.05
C GLU A 232 -23.95 34.05 -29.40
N HIS A 233 -24.75 35.12 -29.32
CA HIS A 233 -26.11 35.39 -29.81
C HIS A 233 -27.31 34.82 -29.04
#